data_AF-A0A7J7UHQ8-F1
#
_entry.id   AF-A0A7J7UHQ8-F1
#
_cell.length_a   1.000
_cell.length_b   1.000
_cell.length_c   1.000
_cell.angle_alpha   90.00
_cell.angle_beta   90.00
_cell.angle_gamma   90.00
#
_symmetry.space_group_name_H-M   'P 1'
#
loop_
_entity.id
_entity.type
_entity.pdbx_description
1 polymer ?
#
loop_
_entity_poly.entity_id
_entity_poly.type
_entity_poly.pdbx_seq_one_letter_code
_entity_poly.pdbx_strand_id
1 'polypeptide(L)'
;MMHLTSRNLQAINLFISSCSLVFLALGILVDDWVRLNIETGKNVKIHSPWKYSTIWPKGDMEVVRILLLVVLSLSYFYNCYLGMEYTYMFPQTACVIFTAAFLTCFTGILLISALILYHIRLRQGKSVYYLNYHLTWNISTAYISIFFHFASGFFSLLEYQRRATDSSLPSETETASQGSDFRMQSGSSIQVISLPETPPPPPSIVRVRSQESRNSDIPKPTQIQKRRVTWAL
;
A
#
# COMPACT_ATOMS: atom_id res chain seq x y z
N MET A 1 25.51 7.73 -12.80
CA MET A 1 24.60 7.71 -11.63
C MET A 1 23.26 7.16 -12.11
N MET A 2 22.84 5.99 -11.65
CA MET A 2 21.65 5.30 -12.20
C MET A 2 20.38 5.99 -11.67
N HIS A 3 19.66 6.74 -12.51
CA HIS A 3 18.34 7.26 -12.16
C HIS A 3 17.34 6.11 -12.15
N LEU A 4 17.17 5.42 -11.01
CA LEU A 4 16.04 4.51 -10.83
C LEU A 4 14.74 5.33 -10.87
N THR A 5 13.79 5.02 -11.74
CA THR A 5 12.48 5.69 -11.68
C THR A 5 11.67 5.16 -10.49
N SER A 6 10.66 5.90 -10.01
CA SER A 6 9.72 5.39 -8.98
C SER A 6 9.08 4.06 -9.40
N ARG A 7 8.88 3.86 -10.71
CA ARG A 7 8.38 2.62 -11.30
C ARG A 7 9.34 1.44 -11.09
N ASN A 8 10.64 1.66 -11.28
CA ASN A 8 11.64 0.62 -11.07
C ASN A 8 11.70 0.20 -9.61
N LEU A 9 11.53 1.15 -8.68
CA LEU A 9 11.52 0.88 -7.25
C LEU A 9 10.30 0.03 -6.84
N GLN A 10 9.11 0.38 -7.32
CA GLN A 10 7.88 -0.41 -7.14
C GLN A 10 8.02 -1.84 -7.69
N ALA A 11 8.61 -1.99 -8.89
CA ALA A 11 8.83 -3.29 -9.51
C ALA A 11 9.79 -4.17 -8.68
N ILE A 12 10.89 -3.58 -8.18
CA ILE A 12 11.85 -4.27 -7.31
C ILE A 12 11.18 -4.69 -6.00
N ASN A 13 10.41 -3.79 -5.38
CA ASN A 13 9.70 -4.06 -4.14
C ASN A 13 8.68 -5.21 -4.31
N LEU A 14 7.91 -5.20 -5.41
CA LEU A 14 6.99 -6.27 -5.76
C LEU A 14 7.72 -7.61 -5.99
N PHE A 15 8.87 -7.59 -6.66
CA PHE A 15 9.70 -8.78 -6.86
C PHE A 15 10.21 -9.34 -5.52
N ILE A 16 10.75 -8.49 -4.65
CA ILE A 16 11.22 -8.87 -3.30
C ILE A 16 10.09 -9.46 -2.46
N SER A 17 8.93 -8.83 -2.46
CA SER A 17 7.73 -9.33 -1.77
C SER A 17 7.30 -10.70 -2.30
N SER A 18 7.35 -10.89 -3.62
CA SER A 18 7.01 -12.16 -4.27
C SER A 18 8.01 -13.26 -3.90
N CYS A 19 9.31 -12.95 -3.86
CA CYS A 19 10.33 -13.86 -3.35
C CYS A 19 10.04 -14.24 -1.89
N SER A 20 9.71 -13.26 -1.03
CA SER A 20 9.35 -13.55 0.36
C SER A 20 8.22 -14.56 0.47
N LEU A 21 7.14 -14.35 -0.29
CA LEU A 21 5.98 -15.23 -0.30
C LEU A 21 6.32 -16.64 -0.77
N VAL A 22 7.11 -16.77 -1.84
CA VAL A 22 7.54 -18.07 -2.37
C VAL A 22 8.41 -18.83 -1.37
N PHE A 23 9.42 -18.17 -0.78
CA PHE A 23 10.29 -18.80 0.22
C PHE A 23 9.52 -19.19 1.48
N LEU A 24 8.59 -18.34 1.93
CA LEU A 24 7.72 -18.65 3.06
C LEU A 24 6.82 -19.86 2.76
N ALA A 25 6.17 -19.89 1.60
CA ALA A 25 5.32 -20.99 1.20
C ALA A 25 6.12 -22.30 1.10
N LEU A 26 7.32 -22.26 0.49
CA LEU A 26 8.21 -23.42 0.43
C LEU A 26 8.59 -23.90 1.83
N GLY A 27 8.99 -22.99 2.71
CA GLY A 27 9.34 -23.30 4.10
C GLY A 27 8.19 -23.93 4.86
N ILE A 28 6.98 -23.43 4.70
CA ILE A 28 5.77 -23.94 5.35
C ILE A 28 5.37 -25.32 4.80
N LEU A 29 5.39 -25.52 3.48
CA LEU A 29 4.88 -26.73 2.83
C LEU A 29 5.81 -27.95 2.97
N VAL A 30 7.12 -27.72 3.11
CA VAL A 30 8.09 -28.81 3.24
C VAL A 30 8.11 -29.33 4.68
N ASP A 31 7.92 -30.64 4.86
CA ASP A 31 7.86 -31.29 6.18
C ASP A 31 9.21 -31.54 6.85
N ASP A 32 10.33 -31.37 6.15
CA ASP A 32 11.66 -31.61 6.71
C ASP A 32 12.20 -30.35 7.38
N TRP A 33 11.67 -29.94 8.55
CA TRP A 33 12.17 -28.78 9.31
C TRP A 33 13.30 -29.13 10.27
N VAL A 34 13.14 -30.23 11.00
CA VAL A 34 14.09 -30.66 12.03
C VAL A 34 14.20 -32.17 12.04
N ARG A 35 15.44 -32.65 12.21
CA ARG A 35 15.76 -34.06 12.41
C ARG A 35 16.02 -34.31 13.89
N LEU A 36 15.19 -35.15 14.48
CA LEU A 36 15.25 -35.56 15.89
C LEU A 36 16.02 -36.88 16.01
N ASN A 37 16.98 -36.94 16.93
CA ASN A 37 17.75 -38.14 17.25
C ASN A 37 17.21 -38.78 18.54
N ILE A 38 16.67 -39.99 18.43
CA ILE A 38 16.10 -40.76 19.55
C ILE A 38 17.14 -41.81 19.98
N GLU A 39 17.27 -42.06 21.29
CA GLU A 39 18.31 -42.86 21.98
C GLU A 39 18.86 -44.10 21.26
N THR A 40 18.05 -44.81 20.47
CA THR A 40 18.56 -45.83 19.55
C THR A 40 19.07 -45.15 18.29
N GLY A 41 20.37 -44.83 18.23
CA GLY A 41 21.06 -44.06 17.18
C GLY A 41 20.91 -44.49 15.71
N LYS A 42 19.96 -45.36 15.37
CA LYS A 42 19.48 -45.67 14.03
C LYS A 42 18.15 -45.00 13.66
N ASN A 43 17.42 -44.40 14.61
CA ASN A 43 16.06 -43.89 14.39
C ASN A 43 15.98 -42.36 14.37
N VAL A 44 16.47 -41.76 13.27
CA VAL A 44 16.27 -40.32 13.01
C VAL A 44 14.83 -40.09 12.56
N LYS A 45 14.10 -39.21 13.25
CA LYS A 45 12.73 -38.83 12.85
C LYS A 45 12.68 -37.39 12.38
N ILE A 46 11.99 -37.18 11.26
CA ILE A 46 11.74 -35.85 10.69
C ILE A 46 10.49 -35.25 11.34
N HIS A 47 10.61 -34.01 11.79
CA HIS A 47 9.56 -33.23 12.43
C HIS A 47 9.33 -31.88 11.73
N SER A 48 8.06 -31.50 11.60
CA SER A 48 7.58 -30.16 11.20
C SER A 48 6.42 -29.75 12.12
N PRO A 49 6.09 -28.45 12.17
CA PRO A 49 4.88 -27.98 12.86
C PRO A 49 3.58 -28.64 12.36
N TRP A 50 3.56 -29.09 11.10
CA TRP A 50 2.38 -29.64 10.41
C TRP A 50 2.22 -31.13 10.60
N LYS A 51 3.33 -31.85 10.70
CA LYS A 51 3.34 -33.30 10.83
C LYS A 51 2.89 -33.72 12.22
N TYR A 52 1.81 -34.49 12.29
CA TYR A 52 1.40 -35.11 13.54
C TYR A 52 2.49 -36.07 14.01
N SER A 53 3.01 -35.84 15.21
CA SER A 53 3.96 -36.75 15.84
C SER A 53 3.30 -37.43 17.03
N THR A 54 3.59 -38.72 17.20
CA THR A 54 3.22 -39.47 18.42
C THR A 54 4.10 -39.12 19.61
N ILE A 55 5.13 -38.29 19.39
CA ILE A 55 6.16 -37.94 20.35
C ILE A 55 5.73 -36.73 21.18
N TRP A 56 4.94 -35.84 20.58
CA TRP A 56 4.58 -34.56 21.18
C TRP A 56 3.13 -34.56 21.68
N PRO A 57 2.83 -33.92 22.84
CA PRO A 57 1.46 -33.69 23.28
C PRO A 57 0.60 -33.03 22.20
N LYS A 58 -0.66 -33.47 22.10
CA LYS A 58 -1.66 -32.84 21.22
C LYS A 58 -1.82 -31.37 21.61
N GLY A 59 -1.57 -30.46 20.67
CA GLY A 59 -1.84 -29.02 20.82
C GLY A 59 -0.59 -28.14 21.01
N ASP A 60 0.56 -28.68 21.37
CA ASP A 60 1.74 -27.86 21.68
C ASP A 60 2.28 -27.05 20.50
N MET A 61 2.01 -27.52 19.27
CA MET A 61 2.42 -26.88 18.02
C MET A 61 1.32 -26.04 17.38
N GLU A 62 0.12 -26.01 17.98
CA GLU A 62 -1.05 -25.34 17.40
C GLU A 62 -0.82 -23.83 17.25
N VAL A 63 -0.31 -23.17 18.29
CA VAL A 63 0.00 -21.73 18.26
C VAL A 63 1.03 -21.41 17.17
N VAL A 64 2.05 -22.27 17.00
CA VAL A 64 3.07 -22.09 15.95
C VAL A 64 2.42 -22.21 14.57
N ARG A 65 1.57 -23.21 14.34
CA ARG A 65 0.84 -23.36 13.07
C ARG A 65 -0.06 -22.17 12.78
N ILE A 66 -0.83 -21.70 13.77
CA ILE A 66 -1.71 -20.55 13.61
C ILE A 66 -0.89 -19.31 13.23
N LEU A 67 0.21 -19.04 13.93
CA LEU A 67 1.10 -17.94 13.58
C LEU A 67 1.65 -18.06 12.15
N LEU A 68 2.09 -19.25 11.73
CA LEU A 68 2.58 -19.47 10.36
C LEU A 68 1.50 -19.25 9.29
N LEU A 69 0.25 -19.67 9.54
CA LEU A 69 -0.87 -19.40 8.63
C LEU A 69 -1.20 -17.92 8.55
N VAL A 70 -1.18 -17.22 9.69
CA VAL A 70 -1.40 -15.77 9.75
C VAL A 70 -0.31 -15.04 8.98
N VAL A 71 0.97 -15.39 9.18
CA VAL A 71 2.09 -14.82 8.43
C VAL A 71 1.92 -15.07 6.93
N LEU A 72 1.62 -16.31 6.52
CA LEU A 72 1.41 -16.64 5.11
C LEU A 72 0.27 -15.80 4.48
N SER A 73 -0.83 -15.63 5.21
CA SER A 73 -1.97 -14.84 4.78
C SER A 73 -1.61 -13.36 4.65
N LEU A 74 -0.93 -12.79 5.66
CA LEU A 74 -0.47 -11.40 5.63
C LEU A 74 0.53 -11.16 4.50
N SER A 75 1.47 -12.07 4.27
CA SER A 75 2.42 -12.00 3.16
C SER A 75 1.72 -12.01 1.81
N TYR A 76 0.69 -12.86 1.65
CA TYR A 76 -0.13 -12.88 0.45
C TYR A 76 -0.87 -11.55 0.25
N PHE A 77 -1.57 -11.05 1.27
CA PHE A 77 -2.29 -9.78 1.19
C PHE A 77 -1.36 -8.60 0.88
N TYR A 78 -0.18 -8.57 1.51
CA TYR A 78 0.84 -7.55 1.22
C TYR A 78 1.34 -7.63 -0.22
N ASN A 79 1.59 -8.83 -0.75
CA ASN A 79 2.01 -9.00 -2.14
C ASN A 79 0.93 -8.54 -3.12
N CYS A 80 -0.33 -8.92 -2.88
CA CYS A 80 -1.47 -8.43 -3.66
C CYS A 80 -1.59 -6.91 -3.59
N TYR A 81 -1.40 -6.33 -2.40
CA TYR A 81 -1.42 -4.88 -2.20
C TYR A 81 -0.40 -4.16 -3.08
N LEU A 82 0.85 -4.63 -3.09
CA LEU A 82 1.89 -4.06 -3.98
C LEU A 82 1.56 -4.26 -5.46
N GLY A 83 0.97 -5.40 -5.84
CA GLY A 83 0.53 -5.65 -7.22
C GLY A 83 -0.55 -4.65 -7.68
N MET A 84 -1.47 -4.28 -6.78
CA MET A 84 -2.48 -3.26 -7.06
C MET A 84 -1.88 -1.85 -7.10
N GLU A 85 -0.88 -1.54 -6.27
CA GLU A 85 -0.13 -0.28 -6.36
C GLU A 85 0.61 -0.16 -7.70
N TYR A 86 1.25 -1.25 -8.15
CA TYR A 86 1.99 -1.30 -9.41
C TYR A 86 1.10 -1.11 -10.65
N THR A 87 -0.14 -1.63 -10.60
CA THR A 87 -1.14 -1.52 -11.67
C THR A 87 -1.99 -0.25 -11.59
N TYR A 88 -1.67 0.68 -10.68
CA TYR A 88 -2.40 1.93 -10.44
C TYR A 88 -3.86 1.76 -10.03
N MET A 89 -4.24 0.60 -9.49
CA MET A 89 -5.58 0.39 -8.94
C MET A 89 -5.78 1.12 -7.61
N PHE A 90 -4.71 1.29 -6.81
CA PHE A 90 -4.75 2.03 -5.55
C PHE A 90 -4.01 3.37 -5.65
N PRO A 91 -4.56 4.46 -5.05
CA PRO A 91 -3.88 5.73 -4.98
C PRO A 91 -2.65 5.67 -4.07
N GLN A 92 -1.55 6.21 -4.59
CA GLN A 92 -0.22 6.18 -4.01
C GLN A 92 0.00 7.26 -2.93
N THR A 93 -0.82 7.24 -1.88
CA THR A 93 -0.74 8.23 -0.77
C THR A 93 0.33 7.86 0.26
N ALA A 94 0.81 8.84 1.03
CA ALA A 94 1.75 8.59 2.13
C ALA A 94 1.21 7.55 3.13
N CYS A 95 -0.07 7.64 3.50
CA CYS A 95 -0.74 6.70 4.40
C CYS A 95 -0.70 5.26 3.87
N VAL A 96 -0.95 5.08 2.57
CA VAL A 96 -0.88 3.79 1.87
C VAL A 96 0.53 3.20 1.96
N ILE A 97 1.57 3.99 1.67
CA ILE A 97 2.97 3.52 1.72
C ILE A 97 3.38 3.15 3.16
N PHE A 98 3.03 3.97 4.15
CA PHE A 98 3.32 3.65 5.56
C PHE A 98 2.58 2.40 6.04
N THR A 99 1.33 2.23 5.63
CA THR A 99 0.54 1.03 5.94
C THR A 99 1.20 -0.22 5.35
N ALA A 100 1.66 -0.14 4.10
CA ALA A 100 2.37 -1.23 3.44
C ALA A 100 3.69 -1.58 4.17
N ALA A 101 4.49 -0.57 4.51
CA ALA A 101 5.74 -0.74 5.24
C ALA A 101 5.51 -1.34 6.64
N PHE A 102 4.50 -0.87 7.36
CA PHE A 102 4.11 -1.43 8.65
C PHE A 102 3.68 -2.89 8.52
N LEU A 103 2.81 -3.20 7.54
CA LEU A 103 2.27 -4.53 7.34
C LEU A 103 3.38 -5.57 7.07
N THR A 104 4.33 -5.26 6.18
CA THR A 104 5.42 -6.20 5.88
C THR A 104 6.39 -6.36 7.04
N CYS A 105 6.74 -5.28 7.75
CA CYS A 105 7.61 -5.36 8.94
C CYS A 105 6.94 -6.16 10.06
N PHE A 106 5.66 -5.90 10.32
CA PHE A 106 4.87 -6.64 11.30
C PHE A 106 4.81 -8.14 10.95
N THR A 107 4.61 -8.46 9.67
CA THR A 107 4.63 -9.84 9.17
C THR A 107 5.98 -10.52 9.41
N GLY A 108 7.09 -9.81 9.16
CA GLY A 108 8.45 -10.30 9.45
C GLY A 108 8.67 -10.56 10.96
N ILE A 109 8.19 -9.67 11.83
CA ILE A 109 8.27 -9.84 13.30
C ILE A 109 7.46 -11.04 13.78
N LEU A 110 6.26 -11.23 13.23
CA LEU A 110 5.43 -12.41 13.53
C LEU A 110 6.12 -13.70 13.10
N LEU A 111 6.77 -13.71 11.93
CA LEU A 111 7.53 -14.88 11.47
C LEU A 111 8.72 -15.18 12.39
N ILE A 112 9.46 -14.14 12.82
CA ILE A 112 10.51 -14.31 13.84
C ILE A 112 9.93 -14.92 15.12
N SER A 113 8.80 -14.41 15.58
CA SER A 113 8.14 -14.90 16.80
C SER A 113 7.69 -16.35 16.67
N ALA A 114 7.14 -16.74 15.52
CA ALA A 114 6.78 -18.12 15.22
C ALA A 114 7.99 -19.06 15.26
N LEU A 115 9.12 -18.64 14.66
CA LEU A 115 10.36 -19.43 14.70
C LEU A 115 10.95 -19.53 16.10
N ILE A 116 10.98 -18.43 16.86
CA ILE A 116 11.45 -18.43 18.25
C ILE A 116 10.57 -19.37 19.09
N LEU A 117 9.25 -19.28 18.96
CA LEU A 117 8.32 -20.15 19.67
C LEU A 117 8.55 -21.62 19.30
N TYR A 118 8.75 -21.92 18.01
CA TYR A 118 9.10 -23.25 17.54
C TYR A 118 10.39 -23.76 18.19
N HIS A 119 11.45 -22.95 18.24
CA HIS A 119 12.71 -23.30 18.90
C HIS A 119 12.57 -23.50 20.40
N ILE A 120 11.77 -22.67 21.08
CA ILE A 120 11.48 -22.84 22.52
C ILE A 120 10.79 -24.18 22.75
N ARG A 121 9.79 -24.54 21.92
CA ARG A 121 9.12 -25.83 22.01
C ARG A 121 10.09 -26.98 21.80
N LEU A 122 10.93 -26.93 20.75
CA LEU A 122 11.99 -27.91 20.53
C LEU A 122 12.90 -28.05 21.76
N ARG A 123 13.38 -26.94 22.32
CA ARG A 123 14.25 -27.00 23.50
C ARG A 123 13.56 -27.65 24.71
N GLN A 124 12.27 -27.37 24.93
CA GLN A 124 11.47 -28.00 25.98
C GLN A 124 11.30 -29.50 25.74
N GLY A 125 11.11 -29.94 24.50
CA GLY A 125 10.96 -31.35 24.16
C GLY A 125 12.25 -32.16 24.32
N LYS A 126 13.43 -31.54 24.23
CA LYS A 126 14.73 -32.23 24.33
C LYS A 126 14.92 -32.99 25.65
N SER A 127 14.40 -32.48 26.77
CA SER A 127 14.54 -33.20 28.05
C SER A 127 13.59 -34.39 28.20
N VAL A 128 12.58 -34.51 27.34
CA VAL A 128 11.48 -35.48 27.52
C VAL A 128 11.41 -36.50 26.39
N TYR A 129 11.79 -36.11 25.16
CA TYR A 129 11.38 -36.83 23.96
C TYR A 129 12.52 -37.26 23.02
N TYR A 130 13.69 -36.61 23.07
CA TYR A 130 14.82 -36.92 22.16
C TYR A 130 16.14 -36.38 22.70
N LEU A 131 17.27 -37.00 22.33
CA LEU A 131 18.59 -36.60 22.83
C LEU A 131 19.13 -35.32 22.20
N ASN A 132 18.96 -35.19 20.89
CA ASN A 132 19.45 -34.03 20.14
C ASN A 132 18.59 -33.77 18.90
N TYR A 133 18.72 -32.56 18.36
CA TYR A 133 18.06 -32.19 17.12
C TYR A 133 18.97 -31.39 16.21
N HIS A 134 18.78 -31.56 14.91
CA HIS A 134 19.47 -30.81 13.87
C HIS A 134 18.46 -30.09 12.98
N LEU A 135 18.72 -28.80 12.74
CA LEU A 135 17.96 -27.98 11.82
C LEU A 135 18.31 -28.34 10.39
N THR A 136 17.30 -28.43 9.54
CA THR A 136 17.48 -28.73 8.12
C THR A 136 17.61 -27.43 7.32
N TRP A 137 17.91 -27.56 6.02
CA TRP A 137 17.94 -26.42 5.11
C TRP A 137 16.57 -25.72 4.99
N ASN A 138 15.46 -26.42 5.26
CA ASN A 138 14.14 -25.87 5.05
C ASN A 138 13.87 -24.65 5.92
N ILE A 139 14.36 -24.66 7.17
CA ILE A 139 14.19 -23.50 8.07
C ILE A 139 14.97 -22.26 7.59
N SER A 140 16.02 -22.45 6.77
CA SER A 140 16.74 -21.36 6.12
C SER A 140 15.85 -20.55 5.18
N THR A 141 14.86 -21.18 4.55
CA THR A 141 13.89 -20.47 3.70
C THR A 141 13.04 -19.48 4.50
N ALA A 142 12.67 -19.83 5.73
CA ALA A 142 11.94 -18.92 6.63
C ALA A 142 12.83 -17.74 7.05
N TYR A 143 14.12 -17.95 7.33
CA TYR A 143 15.06 -16.87 7.61
C TYR A 143 15.28 -15.95 6.40
N ILE A 144 15.37 -16.51 5.20
CA ILE A 144 15.46 -15.75 3.95
C ILE A 144 14.18 -14.91 3.73
N SER A 145 13.00 -15.48 4.00
CA SER A 145 11.73 -14.74 3.92
C SER A 145 11.67 -13.58 4.93
N ILE A 146 12.16 -13.76 6.17
CA ILE A 146 12.30 -12.66 7.15
C ILE A 146 13.13 -11.52 6.56
N PHE A 147 14.29 -11.82 5.97
CA PHE A 147 15.13 -10.82 5.33
C PHE A 147 14.37 -10.07 4.22
N PHE A 148 13.66 -10.79 3.35
CA PHE A 148 12.88 -10.17 2.29
C PHE A 148 11.71 -9.31 2.80
N HIS A 149 11.05 -9.69 3.90
CA HIS A 149 10.01 -8.86 4.51
C HIS A 149 10.54 -7.50 4.98
N PHE A 150 11.70 -7.48 5.64
CA PHE A 150 12.34 -6.24 6.06
C PHE A 150 12.88 -5.44 4.87
N ALA A 151 13.48 -6.12 3.88
CA ALA A 151 13.92 -5.47 2.66
C ALA A 151 12.74 -4.77 1.95
N SER A 152 11.60 -5.44 1.78
CA SER A 152 10.39 -4.87 1.19
C SER A 152 9.88 -3.65 1.96
N GLY A 153 9.93 -3.70 3.30
CA GLY A 153 9.57 -2.56 4.15
C GLY A 153 10.50 -1.36 3.93
N PHE A 154 11.80 -1.61 3.84
CA PHE A 154 12.80 -0.59 3.54
C PHE A 154 12.60 0.01 2.14
N PHE A 155 12.35 -0.80 1.12
CA PHE A 155 12.05 -0.32 -0.23
C PHE A 155 10.79 0.55 -0.28
N SER A 156 9.75 0.17 0.47
CA SER A 156 8.52 0.97 0.59
C SER A 156 8.82 2.36 1.18
N LEU A 157 9.71 2.46 2.17
CA LEU A 157 10.13 3.75 2.75
C LEU A 157 11.02 4.57 1.79
N LEU A 158 11.89 3.91 1.03
CA LEU A 158 12.68 4.57 -0.02
C LEU A 158 11.80 5.16 -1.12
N GLU A 159 10.72 4.47 -1.49
CA GLU A 159 9.73 4.99 -2.45
C GLU A 159 9.09 6.28 -1.93
N TYR A 160 8.72 6.31 -0.65
CA TYR A 160 8.19 7.52 -0.02
C TYR A 160 9.19 8.67 -0.05
N GLN A 161 10.43 8.43 0.37
CA GLN A 161 11.47 9.47 0.39
C GLN A 161 11.71 10.05 -1.01
N ARG A 162 11.81 9.20 -2.02
CA ARG A 162 12.03 9.64 -3.41
C ARG A 162 10.89 10.51 -3.93
N ARG A 163 9.64 10.09 -3.70
CA ARG A 163 8.46 10.86 -4.11
C ARG A 163 8.40 12.22 -3.42
N ALA A 164 8.75 12.27 -2.13
CA ALA A 164 8.82 13.52 -1.38
C ALA A 164 9.87 14.47 -1.99
N THR A 165 11.06 13.97 -2.32
CA THR A 165 12.13 14.76 -2.96
C THR A 165 11.71 15.28 -4.34
N ASP A 166 11.13 14.43 -5.20
CA ASP A 166 10.67 14.82 -6.53
C ASP A 166 9.57 15.90 -6.48
N SER A 167 8.74 15.91 -5.42
CA SER A 167 7.71 16.95 -5.20
C SER A 167 8.26 18.27 -4.66
N SER A 168 9.48 18.27 -4.11
CA SER A 168 10.10 19.43 -3.45
C SER A 168 11.12 20.17 -4.31
N LEU A 169 11.48 19.64 -5.49
CA LEU A 169 12.38 20.31 -6.41
C LEU A 169 11.62 21.39 -7.20
N PRO A 170 11.95 22.69 -7.07
CA PRO A 170 11.48 23.67 -8.03
C PRO A 170 12.15 23.32 -9.36
N SER A 171 11.37 23.14 -10.42
CA SER A 171 11.88 22.97 -11.77
C SER A 171 12.63 24.24 -12.18
N GLU A 172 13.95 24.27 -11.99
CA GLU A 172 14.83 25.22 -12.67
C GLU A 172 14.94 24.80 -14.14
N THR A 173 14.09 25.39 -14.99
CA THR A 173 14.47 25.68 -16.39
C THR A 173 13.56 26.77 -16.94
N GLU A 174 14.22 27.80 -17.47
CA GLU A 174 13.68 29.00 -18.08
C GLU A 174 12.68 28.71 -19.22
N THR A 175 11.56 29.42 -19.25
CA THR A 175 11.12 30.20 -20.42
C THR A 175 9.93 31.09 -20.04
N ALA A 176 9.85 32.19 -20.76
CA ALA A 176 9.15 33.41 -20.44
C ALA A 176 7.62 33.30 -20.29
N SER A 177 7.13 34.18 -19.42
CA SER A 177 5.83 34.87 -19.48
C SER A 177 4.55 34.05 -19.27
N GLN A 178 3.66 34.72 -18.54
CA GLN A 178 2.20 34.55 -18.48
C GLN A 178 1.71 33.73 -17.29
N GLY A 179 1.31 34.49 -16.26
CA GLY A 179 0.74 33.97 -15.04
C GLY A 179 -0.63 33.36 -15.23
N SER A 180 -0.98 32.49 -14.29
CA SER A 180 -2.34 32.33 -13.79
C SER A 180 -2.27 31.61 -12.45
N ASP A 181 -2.31 32.42 -11.39
CA ASP A 181 -2.58 31.95 -10.04
C ASP A 181 -4.05 31.51 -9.95
N PHE A 182 -4.28 30.27 -9.56
CA PHE A 182 -5.52 29.92 -8.88
C PHE A 182 -5.25 28.94 -7.75
N ARG A 183 -4.90 29.47 -6.58
CA ARG A 183 -5.02 28.76 -5.32
C ARG A 183 -5.68 29.68 -4.30
N MET A 184 -6.90 29.32 -3.91
CA MET A 184 -7.68 29.99 -2.87
C MET A 184 -6.88 30.09 -1.58
N GLN A 185 -6.73 31.31 -1.04
CA GLN A 185 -6.63 31.49 0.39
C GLN A 185 -7.25 32.81 0.84
N SER A 186 -8.08 32.64 1.87
CA SER A 186 -8.88 33.58 2.63
C SER A 186 -8.05 34.68 3.32
N GLY A 187 -8.62 35.88 3.46
CA GLY A 187 -8.19 36.88 4.45
C GLY A 187 -8.19 38.31 3.94
N SER A 188 -9.02 39.16 4.55
CA SER A 188 -9.27 40.57 4.22
C SER A 188 -8.04 41.44 3.96
N SER A 189 -8.04 42.17 2.85
CA SER A 189 -7.66 43.59 2.85
C SER A 189 -8.29 44.28 1.65
N ILE A 190 -8.98 45.40 1.90
CA ILE A 190 -9.56 46.25 0.88
C ILE A 190 -8.40 47.02 0.24
N GLN A 191 -8.14 46.77 -1.05
CA GLN A 191 -7.39 47.71 -1.89
C GLN A 191 -8.33 48.25 -2.95
N VAL A 192 -8.63 49.54 -2.81
CA VAL A 192 -9.33 50.37 -3.78
C VAL A 192 -8.40 50.55 -4.98
N ILE A 193 -8.75 49.93 -6.10
CA ILE A 193 -8.12 50.20 -7.39
C ILE A 193 -9.10 51.03 -8.22
N SER A 194 -8.63 52.19 -8.62
CA SER A 194 -9.30 53.23 -9.41
C SER A 194 -9.83 52.74 -10.76
N LEU A 195 -11.00 53.26 -11.13
CA LEU A 195 -11.74 53.03 -12.36
C LEU A 195 -10.94 53.41 -13.63
N PRO A 196 -10.92 52.61 -14.70
CA PRO A 196 -10.52 53.08 -16.03
C PRO A 196 -11.64 53.94 -16.65
N GLU A 197 -11.22 54.90 -17.46
CA GLU A 197 -12.00 55.98 -18.06
C GLU A 197 -13.16 55.47 -18.96
N THR A 198 -14.32 56.10 -18.79
CA THR A 198 -15.59 55.78 -19.46
C THR A 198 -15.53 56.05 -20.98
N PRO A 199 -15.84 55.07 -21.86
CA PRO A 199 -16.05 55.36 -23.28
C PRO A 199 -17.44 55.98 -23.55
N PRO A 200 -17.59 56.84 -24.56
CA PRO A 200 -18.79 57.65 -24.78
C PRO A 200 -20.03 56.81 -25.16
N PRO A 201 -21.26 57.26 -24.80
CA PRO A 201 -22.48 56.51 -25.09
C PRO A 201 -22.83 56.55 -26.59
N PRO A 202 -23.32 55.43 -27.17
CA PRO A 202 -23.80 55.41 -28.54
C PRO A 202 -25.13 56.16 -28.69
N PRO A 203 -25.41 56.76 -29.87
CA PRO A 203 -26.58 57.61 -30.07
C PRO A 203 -27.90 56.84 -29.94
N SER A 204 -28.78 57.45 -29.15
CA SER A 204 -30.18 57.08 -28.88
C SER A 204 -30.97 56.84 -30.17
N ILE A 205 -31.50 55.63 -30.34
CA ILE A 205 -32.61 55.36 -31.25
C ILE A 205 -33.89 55.42 -30.43
N VAL A 206 -34.51 56.59 -30.45
CA VAL A 206 -35.85 56.84 -29.93
C VAL A 206 -36.83 55.90 -30.64
N ARG A 207 -37.39 54.94 -29.89
CA ARG A 207 -38.62 54.26 -30.28
C ARG A 207 -39.70 54.65 -29.27
N VAL A 208 -40.46 55.68 -29.63
CA VAL A 208 -41.71 56.06 -28.96
C VAL A 208 -42.66 54.86 -29.06
N ARG A 209 -43.09 54.34 -27.91
CA ARG A 209 -44.32 53.54 -27.82
C ARG A 209 -45.06 53.94 -26.55
N SER A 210 -46.21 54.57 -26.78
CA SER A 210 -47.20 54.99 -25.79
C SER A 210 -47.64 53.83 -24.90
N GLN A 211 -47.76 54.06 -23.60
CA GLN A 211 -48.47 53.14 -22.72
C GLN A 211 -49.21 53.90 -21.61
N GLU A 212 -50.53 53.89 -21.70
CA GLU A 212 -51.50 54.03 -20.60
C GLU A 212 -52.82 53.46 -21.16
N SER A 213 -53.59 52.59 -20.52
CA SER A 213 -53.82 52.40 -19.09
C SER A 213 -54.59 51.09 -18.80
N ARG A 214 -54.54 50.66 -17.54
CA ARG A 214 -55.52 49.91 -16.73
C ARG A 214 -55.73 48.39 -16.89
N ASN A 215 -55.38 47.75 -15.76
CA ASN A 215 -56.14 46.80 -14.94
C ASN A 215 -56.09 45.28 -15.18
N SER A 216 -55.92 44.62 -14.02
CA SER A 216 -56.40 43.31 -13.53
C SER A 216 -55.72 42.00 -13.96
N ASP A 217 -55.41 41.23 -12.90
CA ASP A 217 -55.40 39.77 -12.75
C ASP A 217 -54.11 38.94 -12.98
N ILE A 218 -53.73 38.23 -11.92
CA ILE A 218 -52.78 37.09 -11.80
C ILE A 218 -53.52 35.84 -12.36
N PRO A 219 -52.89 34.84 -13.06
CA PRO A 219 -51.84 33.95 -12.52
C PRO A 219 -50.74 33.40 -13.46
N LYS A 220 -49.70 32.80 -12.83
CA LYS A 220 -48.60 31.93 -13.35
C LYS A 220 -49.15 30.74 -14.21
N PRO A 221 -48.36 29.83 -14.88
CA PRO A 221 -46.92 29.50 -14.75
C PRO A 221 -46.14 29.00 -16.02
N THR A 222 -44.85 28.65 -15.81
CA THR A 222 -44.03 27.60 -16.49
C THR A 222 -43.72 27.65 -18.00
N GLN A 223 -42.43 27.66 -18.36
CA GLN A 223 -41.84 26.52 -19.11
C GLN A 223 -40.30 26.55 -19.22
N ILE A 224 -39.72 25.52 -18.60
CA ILE A 224 -38.46 24.80 -18.83
C ILE A 224 -37.72 25.13 -20.15
N GLN A 225 -36.49 25.64 -20.05
CA GLN A 225 -35.55 25.71 -21.16
C GLN A 225 -34.70 24.42 -21.22
N LYS A 226 -35.01 23.53 -22.18
CA LYS A 226 -34.24 22.30 -22.45
C LYS A 226 -32.90 22.64 -23.09
N ARG A 227 -31.80 22.26 -22.44
CA ARG A 227 -30.43 22.31 -22.98
C ARG A 227 -30.22 21.16 -23.97
N ARG A 228 -29.96 21.46 -25.25
CA ARG A 228 -29.51 20.47 -26.24
C ARG A 228 -27.98 20.36 -26.19
N VAL A 229 -27.48 19.13 -26.08
CA VAL A 229 -26.06 18.78 -26.23
C VAL A 229 -25.97 17.94 -27.51
N THR A 230 -25.14 18.38 -28.45
CA THR A 230 -24.77 17.61 -29.65
C THR A 230 -23.32 17.20 -29.51
N TRP A 231 -23.07 15.88 -29.45
CA TRP A 231 -21.74 15.32 -29.67
C TRP A 231 -21.57 15.11 -31.18
N ALA A 232 -20.52 15.69 -31.75
CA ALA A 232 -20.08 15.40 -33.11
C ALA A 232 -19.06 14.27 -33.06
N LEU A 233 -19.17 13.36 -34.03
CA LEU A 233 -18.35 12.16 -34.25
C LEU A 233 -16.98 12.51 -34.83
#